data_AF-A2C594-F1
#
_entry.id   AF-A2C594-F1
#
_cell.length_a   1.000
_cell.length_b   1.000
_cell.length_c   1.000
_cell.angle_alpha   90.00
_cell.angle_beta   90.00
_cell.angle_gamma   90.00
#
_symmetry.space_group_name_H-M   'P 1'
#
loop_
_entity.id
_entity.type
_entity.pdbx_description
1 polymer ?
#
loop_
_entity_poly.entity_id
_entity_poly.type
_entity_poly.pdbx_seq_one_letter_code
_entity_poly.pdbx_strand_id
1 'polypeptide(L)' 'MATITIDDQEYNTDNLSTEAKNQVASLQFVRTELNRLSAQVAVFKTAESAYAKALKSELDNMN' A
#
# COMPACT_ATOMS: atom_id res chain seq x y z
N MET A 1 -9.95 -25.68 -7.25
CA MET A 1 -8.74 -25.15 -7.92
C MET A 1 -8.60 -23.71 -7.49
N ALA A 2 -7.51 -23.37 -6.80
CA ALA A 2 -7.25 -21.97 -6.48
C ALA A 2 -6.64 -21.28 -7.72
N THR A 3 -7.03 -20.04 -7.97
CA THR A 3 -6.48 -19.24 -9.06
C THR A 3 -5.82 -17.99 -8.50
N ILE A 4 -4.78 -17.52 -9.18
CA ILE A 4 -4.12 -16.25 -8.88
C ILE A 4 -4.05 -15.39 -10.14
N THR A 5 -4.33 -14.11 -9.98
CA THR A 5 -4.17 -13.12 -11.05
C THR A 5 -2.81 -12.44 -10.93
N ILE A 6 -2.02 -12.48 -12.01
CA ILE A 6 -0.75 -11.77 -12.15
C ILE A 6 -0.83 -11.03 -13.49
N ASP A 7 -0.59 -9.71 -13.48
CA ASP A 7 -0.65 -8.85 -14.67
C ASP A 7 -1.92 -9.03 -15.52
N ASP A 8 -3.08 -9.04 -14.84
CA ASP A 8 -4.42 -9.23 -15.41
C ASP A 8 -4.66 -10.60 -16.08
N GLN A 9 -3.73 -11.55 -15.95
CA GLN A 9 -3.89 -12.92 -16.39
C GLN A 9 -4.15 -13.86 -15.20
N GLU A 10 -5.15 -14.71 -15.35
CA GLU A 10 -5.52 -15.72 -14.34
C GLU A 10 -4.72 -17.01 -14.56
N TYR A 11 -4.10 -17.50 -13.48
CA TYR A 11 -3.33 -18.73 -13.46
C TYR A 11 -3.92 -19.71 -12.45
N ASN A 12 -4.07 -20.96 -12.86
CA ASN A 12 -4.39 -22.03 -11.93
C ASN A 12 -3.16 -22.35 -11.07
N THR A 13 -3.29 -22.19 -9.76
CA THR A 13 -2.17 -22.42 -8.82
C THR A 13 -1.68 -23.86 -8.84
N ASP A 14 -2.54 -24.82 -9.21
CA ASP A 14 -2.19 -26.24 -9.28
C ASP A 14 -1.24 -26.51 -10.45
N ASN A 15 -1.26 -25.66 -11.48
CA ASN A 15 -0.41 -25.77 -12.68
C ASN A 15 0.93 -25.01 -12.53
N LEU A 16 1.12 -24.27 -11.44
CA LEU A 16 2.36 -23.53 -11.20
C LEU A 16 3.46 -24.45 -10.67
N SER A 17 4.70 -24.23 -11.13
CA SER A 17 5.89 -24.87 -10.55
C SER A 17 6.08 -24.44 -9.09
N THR A 18 6.85 -25.21 -8.33
CA THR A 18 7.21 -24.89 -6.94
C THR A 18 7.88 -23.51 -6.86
N GLU A 19 8.79 -23.21 -7.78
CA GLU A 19 9.48 -21.93 -7.87
C GLU A 19 8.50 -20.79 -8.14
N ALA A 20 7.55 -20.97 -9.06
CA ALA A 20 6.53 -19.95 -9.35
C ALA A 20 5.65 -19.67 -8.12
N LYS A 21 5.26 -20.71 -7.36
CA LYS A 21 4.52 -20.55 -6.10
C LYS A 21 5.31 -19.76 -5.05
N ASN A 22 6.61 -20.00 -4.95
CA ASN A 22 7.49 -19.25 -4.02
C ASN A 22 7.61 -17.77 -4.41
N GLN A 23 7.69 -17.48 -5.71
CA GLN A 23 7.73 -16.10 -6.20
C GLN A 23 6.39 -15.38 -5.99
N VAL A 24 5.27 -16.09 -6.18
CA VAL A 24 3.93 -15.57 -5.85
C VAL A 24 3.83 -15.17 -4.38
N ALA A 25 4.28 -16.03 -3.46
CA ALA A 25 4.28 -15.73 -2.04
C ALA A 25 5.13 -14.49 -1.71
N SER A 26 6.33 -14.41 -2.29
CA SER A 26 7.22 -13.25 -2.15
C SER A 26 6.56 -11.96 -2.66
N LEU A 27 5.89 -12.02 -3.81
CA LEU A 27 5.18 -10.88 -4.39
C LEU A 27 3.99 -10.44 -3.53
N GLN A 28 3.21 -11.39 -2.99
CA GLN A 28 2.11 -11.09 -2.08
C GLN A 28 2.60 -10.41 -0.80
N PHE A 29 3.73 -10.87 -0.26
CA PHE A 29 4.37 -10.24 0.89
C PHE A 29 4.74 -8.78 0.58
N VAL A 30 5.46 -8.53 -0.52
CA VAL A 30 5.85 -7.16 -0.93
C VAL A 30 4.64 -6.26 -1.13
N ARG A 31 3.59 -6.75 -1.81
CA ARG A 31 2.34 -6.01 -2.03
C ARG A 31 1.65 -5.63 -0.71
N THR A 32 1.63 -6.55 0.25
CA THR A 32 1.08 -6.30 1.59
C THR A 32 1.85 -5.20 2.31
N GLU A 33 3.17 -5.24 2.25
CA GLU A 33 4.03 -4.22 2.86
C GLU A 33 3.89 -2.85 2.20
N LEU A 34 3.77 -2.79 0.87
CA LEU A 34 3.50 -1.55 0.14
C LEU A 34 2.15 -0.93 0.54
N ASN A 35 1.12 -1.76 0.71
CA ASN A 35 -0.19 -1.31 1.19
C ASN A 35 -0.09 -0.76 2.63
N ARG A 36 0.66 -1.45 3.50
CA ARG A 36 0.92 -1.00 4.88
C ARG A 36 1.62 0.37 4.91
N LEU A 37 2.66 0.56 4.09
CA LEU A 37 3.34 1.85 3.95
C LEU A 37 2.39 2.93 3.44
N SER A 38 1.57 2.63 2.43
CA SER A 38 0.60 3.57 1.87
C SER A 38 -0.41 4.04 2.91
N ALA A 39 -0.86 3.14 3.79
CA ALA A 39 -1.73 3.50 4.92
C ALA A 39 -1.03 4.44 5.91
N GLN A 40 0.24 4.19 6.25
CA GLN A 40 1.01 5.09 7.12
C GLN A 40 1.19 6.47 6.49
N VAL A 41 1.50 6.53 5.19
CA VAL A 41 1.60 7.79 4.44
C VAL A 41 0.28 8.57 4.51
N ALA A 42 -0.87 7.91 4.39
CA ALA A 42 -2.17 8.58 4.49
C ALA A 42 -2.40 9.19 5.89
N VAL A 43 -1.99 8.50 6.96
CA VAL A 43 -2.04 9.03 8.33
C VAL A 43 -1.18 10.28 8.46
N PHE A 44 0.07 10.23 7.99
CA PHE A 44 0.98 11.37 8.06
C PHE A 44 0.50 12.58 7.26
N LYS A 45 -0.04 12.37 6.05
CA LYS A 45 -0.64 13.45 5.24
C LYS A 45 -1.79 14.15 5.95
N THR A 46 -2.60 13.38 6.70
CA THR A 46 -3.70 13.94 7.49
C THR A 46 -3.16 14.82 8.63
N ALA A 47 -2.16 14.34 9.36
CA ALA A 47 -1.52 15.08 10.43
C ALA A 47 -0.82 16.35 9.91
N GLU A 48 -0.04 16.25 8.82
CA GLU A 48 0.59 17.37 8.13
C GLU A 48 -0.43 18.45 7.75
N SER A 49 -1.55 18.05 7.15
CA SER A 49 -2.64 18.97 6.79
C SER A 49 -3.25 19.67 8.00
N ALA A 50 -3.39 18.98 9.13
CA ALA A 50 -3.89 19.56 10.37
C ALA A 50 -2.90 20.59 10.95
N TYR A 51 -1.61 20.26 10.99
CA TYR A 51 -0.57 21.16 11.48
C TYR A 51 -0.43 22.41 10.59
N ALA A 52 -0.49 22.25 9.27
CA ALA A 52 -0.45 23.38 8.35
C ALA A 52 -1.64 24.34 8.56
N LYS A 53 -2.84 23.81 8.81
CA LYS A 53 -4.04 24.62 9.12
C LYS A 53 -3.90 25.36 10.45
N ALA A 54 -3.43 24.66 11.50
CA ALA A 54 -3.21 25.27 12.80
C ALA A 54 -2.19 26.40 12.73
N LEU A 55 -1.06 26.16 12.05
CA LEU A 55 -0.03 27.17 11.82
C LEU A 55 -0.59 28.38 11.07
N LYS A 56 -1.35 28.16 10.00
CA LYS A 56 -1.98 29.25 9.25
C LYS A 56 -2.88 30.11 10.14
N SER A 57 -3.69 29.49 10.99
CA SER A 57 -4.58 30.21 11.92
C SER A 57 -3.79 31.09 12.89
N GLU A 58 -2.65 30.62 13.38
CA GLU A 58 -1.78 31.42 14.27
C GLU A 58 -1.20 32.63 13.53
N LEU A 59 -0.71 32.42 12.30
CA LEU A 59 -0.15 33.49 11.48
C LEU A 59 -1.20 34.54 11.09
N ASP A 60 -2.43 34.12 10.83
CA ASP A 60 -3.54 35.03 10.51
C ASP A 60 -3.92 35.89 11.74
N ASN A 61 -3.82 35.35 12.96
CA ASN A 61 -4.08 36.07 14.21
C ASN A 61 -2.98 37.09 14.59
N MET A 62 -1.81 37.04 13.93
CA MET A 62 -0.71 37.98 14.17
C MET A 62 -0.83 39.29 13.38
N ASN A 63 -1.78 39.38 12.44
CA ASN A 63 -2.05 40.57 11.63
C ASN A 63 -3.31 41.31 12.13
#